data_AF-A0A2I2KZE7-F1
#
_entry.id   AF-A0A2I2KZE7-F1
#
_cell.length_a   1.000
_cell.length_b   1.000
_cell.length_c   1.000
_cell.angle_alpha   90.00
_cell.angle_beta   90.00
_cell.angle_gamma   90.00
#
_symmetry.space_group_name_H-M   'P 1'
#
loop_
_entity.id
_entity.type
_entity.pdbx_description
1 polymer ?
#
loop_
_entity_poly.entity_id
_entity_poly.type
_entity_poly.pdbx_seq_one_letter_code
_entity_poly.pdbx_strand_id
1 'polypeptide(L)'
;MDVERPDSVVKVLLDARVLVITRHQLRAEDCERLNRLGSIKMTLLLTYSGIEDRRIEPYPSEVAAASLRLATAVRPRRYRTIFYWRPLVPGLNDTDEHLSRAAELSRHADATVFTGLFYRDEIAAYYQAAGLPEPYAGTARRKVVPETLERRVLEALADRAQLFRKTSCAVSYVHGLPDYNGHYGVRELCDICPVGQIRRCSEAHQVPTAEQLTALASSVPDGDGLEVLDITDRAAVVAGLPHEQPRYFLQHALAFQIHDVRHPHLSRRHGRADIGWTERAAS
;
A
#
# COMPACT_ATOMS: atom_id res chain seq x y z
N MET A 1 51.73 -13.53 8.87
CA MET A 1 50.80 -13.65 7.74
C MET A 1 49.42 -13.43 8.30
N ASP A 2 49.09 -12.17 8.51
CA ASP A 2 47.75 -11.75 8.90
C ASP A 2 46.88 -11.76 7.66
N VAL A 3 45.83 -12.57 7.69
CA VAL A 3 44.79 -12.57 6.68
C VAL A 3 43.86 -11.42 7.04
N GLU A 4 44.01 -10.29 6.35
CA GLU A 4 43.04 -9.20 6.34
C GLU A 4 41.67 -9.78 5.99
N ARG A 5 40.73 -9.73 6.94
CA ARG A 5 39.31 -9.90 6.65
C ARG A 5 38.87 -8.64 5.89
N PRO A 6 38.25 -8.76 4.71
CA PRO A 6 37.71 -7.61 4.05
C PRO A 6 36.63 -7.03 4.95
N ASP A 7 36.80 -5.78 5.36
CA ASP A 7 35.78 -4.98 5.99
C ASP A 7 34.55 -5.03 5.10
N SER A 8 33.58 -5.86 5.49
CA SER A 8 32.24 -5.82 4.93
C SER A 8 31.64 -4.50 5.39
N VAL A 9 31.88 -3.45 4.61
CA VAL A 9 31.16 -2.20 4.72
C VAL A 9 29.70 -2.56 4.44
N VAL A 10 28.97 -2.87 5.51
CA VAL A 10 27.52 -2.77 5.52
C VAL A 10 27.27 -1.32 5.17
N LYS A 11 27.00 -1.07 3.89
CA LYS A 11 26.46 0.19 3.42
C LYS A 11 25.09 0.29 4.08
N VAL A 12 25.06 0.81 5.30
CA VAL A 12 23.84 1.19 5.99
C VAL A 12 23.20 2.19 5.05
N LEU A 13 22.18 1.74 4.32
CA LEU A 13 21.38 2.59 3.48
C LEU A 13 20.82 3.66 4.41
N LEU A 14 21.35 4.89 4.33
CA LEU A 14 20.91 6.09 5.06
C LEU A 14 19.47 6.52 4.72
N ASP A 15 18.68 5.59 4.18
CA ASP A 15 17.36 5.72 3.60
C ASP A 15 16.38 4.66 4.15
N ALA A 16 16.64 4.15 5.37
CA ALA A 16 15.74 3.24 6.07
C ALA A 16 14.35 3.89 6.26
N ARG A 17 13.39 3.45 5.43
CA ARG A 17 11.98 3.82 5.54
C ARG A 17 11.35 2.93 6.59
N VAL A 18 10.85 3.52 7.66
CA VAL A 18 10.15 2.79 8.72
C VAL A 18 8.69 3.20 8.69
N LEU A 19 7.82 2.20 8.60
CA LEU A 19 6.37 2.38 8.54
C LEU A 19 5.78 1.84 9.84
N VAL A 20 5.03 2.68 10.56
CA VAL A 20 4.24 2.26 11.72
C VAL A 20 2.77 2.39 11.33
N ILE A 21 2.09 1.25 11.22
CA ILE A 21 0.64 1.20 10.99
C ILE A 21 -0.02 1.02 12.35
N THR A 22 -0.87 1.96 12.75
CA THR A 22 -1.55 1.91 14.04
C THR A 22 -2.96 2.47 13.95
N ARG A 23 -3.85 1.95 14.80
CA ARG A 23 -5.14 2.56 15.12
C ARG A 23 -5.18 3.13 16.53
N HIS A 24 -4.09 2.98 17.29
CA HIS A 24 -4.06 3.28 18.71
C HIS A 24 -4.03 4.79 18.99
N GLN A 25 -4.36 5.15 20.22
CA GLN A 25 -4.22 6.51 20.72
C GLN A 25 -2.74 6.91 20.73
N LEU A 26 -2.43 8.03 20.09
CA LEU A 26 -1.14 8.71 20.22
C LEU A 26 -1.26 9.81 21.26
N ARG A 27 -0.16 10.03 21.99
CA ARG A 27 0.02 11.15 22.92
C ARG A 27 1.04 12.13 22.36
N ALA A 28 1.08 13.35 22.90
CA ALA A 28 2.07 14.34 22.52
C ALA A 28 3.51 13.82 22.74
N GLU A 29 3.73 13.12 23.85
CA GLU A 29 5.00 12.47 24.21
C GLU A 29 5.47 11.44 23.16
N ASP A 30 4.54 10.72 22.54
CA ASP A 30 4.86 9.78 21.45
C ASP A 30 5.36 10.54 20.22
N CYS A 31 4.70 11.66 19.88
CA CYS A 31 5.11 12.52 18.77
C CYS A 31 6.50 13.11 19.03
N GLU A 32 6.78 13.54 20.25
CA GLU A 32 8.12 14.01 20.66
C GLU A 32 9.18 12.91 20.53
N ARG A 33 8.89 11.69 20.99
CA ARG A 33 9.78 10.53 20.84
C ARG A 33 10.10 10.25 19.37
N LEU A 34 9.07 10.23 18.52
CA LEU A 34 9.24 10.02 17.08
C LEU A 34 10.05 11.14 16.43
N ASN A 35 9.88 12.39 16.86
CA ASN A 35 10.67 13.52 16.38
C ASN A 35 12.14 13.49 16.80
N ARG A 36 12.52 12.68 17.80
CA ARG A 36 13.95 12.47 18.13
C ARG A 36 14.64 11.48 17.21
N LEU A 37 13.90 10.72 16.39
CA LEU A 37 14.47 9.76 15.46
C LEU A 37 15.05 10.50 14.25
N GLY A 38 16.37 10.71 14.27
CA GLY A 38 17.06 11.55 13.30
C GLY A 38 17.49 10.84 12.01
N SER A 39 17.72 9.53 12.08
CA SER A 39 18.39 8.75 11.03
C SER A 39 17.45 7.88 10.19
N ILE A 40 16.14 8.01 10.37
CA ILE A 40 15.13 7.19 9.67
C ILE A 40 14.04 8.05 9.04
N LYS A 41 13.54 7.62 7.89
CA LYS A 41 12.36 8.20 7.24
C LYS A 41 11.10 7.55 7.81
N MET A 42 10.64 8.06 8.95
CA MET A 42 9.48 7.54 9.67
C MET A 42 8.16 7.98 9.03
N THR A 43 7.25 7.03 8.83
CA THR A 43 5.88 7.27 8.38
C THR A 43 4.87 6.60 9.30
N LEU A 44 3.95 7.39 9.85
CA LEU A 44 2.81 6.89 10.61
C LEU A 44 1.62 6.73 9.68
N LEU A 45 1.05 5.52 9.62
CA LEU A 45 -0.18 5.23 8.89
C LEU A 45 -1.29 5.02 9.92
N LEU A 46 -2.15 6.03 10.05
CA LEU A 46 -3.22 6.05 11.04
C LEU A 46 -4.43 5.37 10.43
N THR A 47 -4.70 4.16 10.91
CA THR A 47 -5.75 3.28 10.38
C THR A 47 -7.09 3.70 10.94
N TYR A 48 -7.92 4.25 10.07
CA TYR A 48 -9.30 4.61 10.35
C TYR A 48 -10.21 3.74 9.47
N SER A 49 -11.20 3.08 10.06
CA SER A 49 -12.22 2.37 9.30
C SER A 49 -13.45 3.25 9.12
N GLY A 50 -13.95 3.86 10.21
CA GLY A 50 -15.27 4.49 10.23
C GLY A 50 -16.41 3.48 10.42
N ILE A 51 -16.11 2.19 10.65
CA ILE A 51 -17.13 1.17 10.93
C ILE A 51 -17.62 1.36 12.37
N GLU A 52 -18.93 1.45 12.55
CA GLU A 52 -19.57 1.68 13.85
C GLU A 52 -19.97 0.38 14.57
N ASP A 53 -20.22 -0.70 13.82
CA ASP A 53 -20.58 -1.99 14.43
C ASP A 53 -19.40 -2.55 15.23
N ARG A 54 -19.52 -2.50 16.56
CA ARG A 54 -18.48 -2.93 17.50
C ARG A 54 -18.24 -4.43 17.52
N ARG A 55 -19.13 -5.23 16.92
CA ARG A 55 -18.87 -6.66 16.68
C ARG A 55 -17.82 -6.82 15.57
N ILE A 56 -17.77 -5.89 14.62
CA ILE A 56 -16.82 -5.92 13.50
C ILE A 56 -15.55 -5.14 13.83
N GLU A 57 -15.67 -3.91 14.34
CA GLU A 57 -14.55 -3.07 14.75
C GLU A 57 -14.77 -2.60 16.21
N PRO A 58 -14.28 -3.37 17.20
CA PRO A 58 -14.48 -3.05 18.61
C PRO A 58 -13.79 -1.76 19.06
N TYR A 59 -12.72 -1.36 18.34
CA TYR A 59 -11.89 -0.21 18.66
C TYR A 59 -12.46 1.07 18.04
N PRO A 60 -12.73 2.14 18.81
CA PRO A 60 -13.40 3.32 18.27
C PRO A 60 -12.57 4.05 17.21
N SER A 61 -13.15 4.26 16.02
CA SER A 61 -12.49 4.96 14.90
C SER A 61 -12.09 6.41 15.24
N GLU A 62 -12.83 7.07 16.14
CA GLU A 62 -12.52 8.43 16.58
C GLU A 62 -11.18 8.55 17.30
N VAL A 63 -10.68 7.46 17.92
CA VAL A 63 -9.34 7.46 18.51
C VAL A 63 -8.27 7.60 17.42
N ALA A 64 -8.40 6.87 16.32
CA ALA A 64 -7.48 6.99 15.18
C ALA A 64 -7.59 8.37 14.52
N ALA A 65 -8.80 8.94 14.41
CA ALA A 65 -9.02 10.28 13.89
C ALA A 65 -8.34 11.36 14.77
N ALA A 66 -8.48 11.26 16.11
CA ALA A 66 -7.81 12.16 17.04
C ALA A 66 -6.28 12.02 16.97
N SER A 67 -5.76 10.79 16.93
CA SER A 67 -4.33 10.50 16.74
C SER A 67 -3.78 11.10 15.46
N LEU A 68 -4.52 11.01 14.34
CA LEU A 68 -4.15 11.62 13.08
C LEU A 68 -4.02 13.14 13.21
N ARG A 69 -5.04 13.81 13.76
CA ARG A 69 -5.02 15.27 13.94
C ARG A 69 -3.87 15.70 14.83
N LEU A 70 -3.67 15.02 15.96
CA LEU A 70 -2.56 15.29 16.88
C LEU A 70 -1.21 15.14 16.19
N ALA A 71 -0.94 13.97 15.61
CA ALA A 71 0.34 13.65 14.99
C ALA A 71 0.67 14.60 13.82
N THR A 72 -0.34 15.08 13.10
CA THR A 72 -0.18 16.04 12.01
C THR A 72 -0.07 17.49 12.49
N ALA A 73 -0.60 17.85 13.66
CA ALA A 73 -0.56 19.21 14.19
C ALA A 73 0.74 19.53 14.94
N VAL A 74 1.35 18.56 15.63
CA VAL A 74 2.57 18.76 16.42
C VAL A 74 3.72 19.29 15.56
N ARG A 75 4.46 20.29 16.07
CA ARG A 75 5.63 20.89 15.44
C ARG A 75 6.79 21.05 16.45
N PRO A 76 8.06 21.00 16.00
CA PRO A 76 8.52 20.63 14.66
C PRO A 76 8.20 19.15 14.34
N ARG A 77 8.17 18.77 13.06
CA ARG A 77 7.82 17.40 12.66
C ARG A 77 8.84 16.80 11.69
N ARG A 78 9.45 15.68 12.09
CA ARG A 78 10.43 14.91 11.30
C ARG A 78 9.85 13.64 10.67
N TYR A 79 8.74 13.14 11.18
CA TYR A 79 8.00 12.03 10.58
C TYR A 79 6.92 12.55 9.60
N ARG A 80 6.32 11.63 8.84
CA ARG A 80 5.16 11.89 7.97
C ARG A 80 3.95 11.12 8.43
N THR A 81 2.76 11.62 8.13
CA THR A 81 1.48 11.02 8.52
C THR A 81 0.63 10.73 7.30
N ILE A 82 0.10 9.52 7.23
CA ILE A 82 -0.82 9.09 6.18
C ILE A 82 -2.17 8.78 6.83
N PHE A 83 -3.24 9.38 6.29
CA PHE A 83 -4.59 8.93 6.56
C PHE A 83 -4.79 7.61 5.85
N TYR A 84 -4.81 6.51 6.61
CA TYR A 84 -4.90 5.17 6.07
C TYR A 84 -6.32 4.64 6.24
N TRP A 85 -7.18 4.98 5.29
CA TRP A 85 -8.59 4.62 5.32
C TRP A 85 -8.78 3.15 4.93
N ARG A 86 -8.95 2.30 5.93
CA ARG A 86 -9.16 0.86 5.73
C ARG A 86 -9.74 0.14 6.96
N PRO A 87 -10.43 -0.99 6.73
CA PRO A 87 -10.90 -1.43 5.42
C PRO A 87 -12.09 -0.58 4.95
N LEU A 88 -12.20 -0.33 3.66
CA LEU A 88 -13.44 0.11 3.00
C LEU A 88 -14.31 -1.12 2.70
N VAL A 89 -15.56 -1.11 3.17
CA VAL A 89 -16.49 -2.23 3.03
C VAL A 89 -17.89 -1.69 2.73
N PRO A 90 -18.50 -2.07 1.58
CA PRO A 90 -19.86 -1.66 1.26
C PRO A 90 -20.86 -2.01 2.36
N GLY A 91 -21.77 -1.08 2.65
CA GLY A 91 -22.80 -1.25 3.68
C GLY A 91 -22.33 -1.06 5.12
N LEU A 92 -21.01 -0.94 5.37
CA LEU A 92 -20.48 -0.74 6.73
C LEU A 92 -19.91 0.66 6.96
N ASN A 93 -19.26 1.25 5.96
CA ASN A 93 -18.56 2.54 6.09
C ASN A 93 -18.45 3.30 4.77
N ASP A 94 -19.52 3.27 3.98
CA ASP A 94 -19.57 3.85 2.64
C ASP A 94 -20.80 4.76 2.38
N THR A 95 -21.48 5.25 3.42
CA THR A 95 -22.50 6.29 3.23
C THR A 95 -21.88 7.63 2.86
N ASP A 96 -22.70 8.59 2.43
CA ASP A 96 -22.21 9.93 2.08
C ASP A 96 -21.61 10.67 3.29
N GLU A 97 -22.13 10.40 4.50
CA GLU A 97 -21.56 10.89 5.75
C GLU A 97 -20.14 10.32 5.99
N HIS A 98 -19.94 9.02 5.74
CA HIS A 98 -18.62 8.40 5.85
C HIS A 98 -17.62 9.00 4.87
N LEU A 99 -18.04 9.21 3.61
CA LEU A 99 -17.24 9.84 2.56
C LEU A 99 -16.88 11.29 2.92
N SER A 100 -17.85 12.07 3.39
CA SER A 100 -17.65 13.45 3.85
C SER A 100 -16.67 13.52 5.02
N ARG A 101 -16.82 12.63 6.01
CA ARG A 101 -15.91 12.52 7.15
C ARG A 101 -14.49 12.13 6.72
N ALA A 102 -14.36 11.17 5.81
CA ALA A 102 -13.06 10.80 5.25
C ALA A 102 -12.40 11.96 4.50
N ALA A 103 -13.17 12.72 3.71
CA ALA A 103 -12.69 13.91 3.01
C ALA A 103 -12.28 15.06 3.96
N GLU A 104 -12.91 15.15 5.14
CA GLU A 104 -12.48 16.06 6.22
C GLU A 104 -11.15 15.59 6.83
N LEU A 105 -11.07 14.32 7.24
CA LEU A 105 -9.87 13.74 7.86
C LEU A 105 -8.67 13.75 6.92
N SER A 106 -8.88 13.60 5.61
CA SER A 106 -7.82 13.66 4.61
C SER A 106 -7.06 14.99 4.62
N ARG A 107 -7.68 16.09 5.09
CA ARG A 107 -7.01 17.41 5.25
C ARG A 107 -5.98 17.43 6.38
N HIS A 108 -6.05 16.46 7.28
CA HIS A 108 -5.16 16.32 8.43
C HIS A 108 -4.07 15.28 8.21
N ALA A 109 -3.64 15.05 6.97
CA ALA A 109 -2.56 14.12 6.64
C ALA A 109 -1.66 14.68 5.54
N ASP A 110 -0.45 14.13 5.41
CA ASP A 110 0.47 14.45 4.31
C ASP A 110 0.11 13.70 3.01
N ALA A 111 -0.66 12.62 3.14
CA ALA A 111 -1.25 11.86 2.05
C ALA A 111 -2.39 10.99 2.57
N THR A 112 -3.26 10.57 1.65
CA THR A 112 -4.36 9.65 1.92
C THR A 112 -4.23 8.38 1.09
N VAL A 113 -4.44 7.23 1.74
CA VAL A 113 -4.51 5.93 1.09
C VAL A 113 -5.81 5.27 1.48
N PHE A 114 -6.51 4.73 0.50
CA PHE A 114 -7.71 3.93 0.73
C PHE A 114 -7.51 2.50 0.24
N THR A 115 -8.06 1.53 0.97
CA THR A 115 -8.03 0.13 0.55
C THR A 115 -9.15 -0.66 1.23
N GLY A 116 -9.62 -1.69 0.55
CA GLY A 116 -10.71 -2.52 1.05
C GLY A 116 -10.27 -3.70 1.90
N LEU A 117 -11.24 -4.55 2.20
CA LEU A 117 -11.09 -5.69 3.11
C LEU A 117 -10.38 -6.88 2.44
N PHE A 118 -9.56 -7.56 3.22
CA PHE A 118 -8.99 -8.84 2.84
C PHE A 118 -9.91 -9.97 3.31
N TYR A 119 -11.00 -10.18 2.58
CA TYR A 119 -12.06 -11.07 3.02
C TYR A 119 -11.71 -12.52 2.72
N ARG A 120 -11.13 -13.20 3.72
CA ARG A 120 -10.73 -14.61 3.66
C ARG A 120 -11.71 -15.50 4.42
N ASP A 121 -11.54 -16.81 4.27
CA ASP A 121 -12.37 -17.84 4.90
C ASP A 121 -12.45 -17.67 6.41
N GLU A 122 -11.36 -17.25 7.08
CA GLU A 122 -11.37 -17.00 8.52
C GLU A 122 -12.26 -15.81 8.91
N ILE A 123 -12.30 -14.76 8.07
CA ILE A 123 -13.17 -13.61 8.30
C ILE A 123 -14.63 -13.98 7.97
N ALA A 124 -14.87 -14.72 6.89
CA ALA A 124 -16.19 -15.22 6.55
C ALA A 124 -16.77 -16.10 7.68
N ALA A 125 -15.98 -17.06 8.18
CA ALA A 125 -16.35 -17.90 9.30
C ALA A 125 -16.69 -17.09 10.57
N TYR A 126 -15.93 -16.04 10.85
CA TYR A 126 -16.25 -15.12 11.96
C TYR A 126 -17.61 -14.44 11.75
N TYR A 127 -17.88 -13.90 10.56
CA TYR A 127 -19.15 -13.24 10.26
C TYR A 127 -20.33 -14.20 10.43
N GLN A 128 -20.22 -15.41 9.89
CA GLN A 128 -21.25 -16.44 10.00
C GLN A 128 -21.49 -16.86 11.46
N ALA A 129 -20.42 -17.13 12.21
CA ALA A 129 -20.52 -17.53 13.62
C ALA A 129 -21.11 -16.42 14.51
N ALA A 130 -20.83 -15.15 14.18
CA ALA A 130 -21.36 -13.99 14.90
C ALA A 130 -22.76 -13.54 14.43
N GLY A 131 -23.37 -14.23 13.45
CA GLY A 131 -24.66 -13.86 12.87
C GLY A 131 -24.64 -12.50 12.17
N LEU A 132 -23.49 -12.13 11.60
CA LEU A 132 -23.28 -10.87 10.89
C LEU A 132 -23.58 -11.03 9.39
N PRO A 133 -24.15 -10.01 8.73
CA PRO A 133 -24.31 -10.03 7.28
C PRO A 133 -22.95 -9.99 6.60
N GLU A 134 -22.69 -10.97 5.74
CA GLU A 134 -21.44 -11.05 4.99
C GLU A 134 -21.34 -9.90 3.96
N PRO A 135 -20.19 -9.21 3.86
CA PRO A 135 -20.05 -8.05 2.98
C PRO A 135 -19.95 -8.42 1.50
N TYR A 136 -19.60 -9.68 1.19
CA TYR A 136 -19.36 -10.17 -0.16
C TYR A 136 -19.88 -11.60 -0.30
N ALA A 137 -20.27 -11.99 -1.53
CA ALA A 137 -20.78 -13.33 -1.83
C ALA A 137 -19.71 -14.45 -1.77
N GLY A 138 -18.44 -14.10 -1.57
CA GLY A 138 -17.34 -15.06 -1.51
C GLY A 138 -16.04 -14.42 -1.02
N THR A 139 -15.05 -15.26 -0.74
CA THR A 139 -13.74 -14.85 -0.23
C THR A 139 -12.75 -14.62 -1.37
N ALA A 140 -11.64 -13.94 -1.07
CA ALA A 140 -10.62 -13.61 -2.07
C ALA A 140 -9.20 -13.59 -1.50
N ARG A 141 -8.23 -14.00 -2.34
CA ARG A 141 -6.80 -13.92 -2.02
C ARG A 141 -6.25 -12.49 -1.99
N ARG A 142 -6.91 -11.55 -2.67
CA ARG A 142 -6.54 -10.11 -2.75
C ARG A 142 -7.60 -9.27 -2.05
N LYS A 143 -7.30 -8.00 -1.77
CA LYS A 143 -8.27 -7.10 -1.13
C LYS A 143 -9.42 -6.80 -2.09
N VAL A 144 -10.64 -6.88 -1.57
CA VAL A 144 -11.86 -6.55 -2.29
C VAL A 144 -12.10 -5.05 -2.18
N VAL A 145 -12.11 -4.36 -3.31
CA VAL A 145 -12.48 -2.94 -3.43
C VAL A 145 -13.40 -2.83 -4.63
N PRO A 146 -14.73 -2.73 -4.44
CA PRO A 146 -15.64 -2.62 -5.56
C PRO A 146 -15.42 -1.34 -6.36
N GLU A 147 -15.57 -1.43 -7.68
CA GLU A 147 -15.33 -0.31 -8.61
C GLU A 147 -16.23 0.89 -8.30
N THR A 148 -17.50 0.63 -7.96
CA THR A 148 -18.48 1.67 -7.62
C THR A 148 -18.11 2.43 -6.35
N LEU A 149 -17.61 1.72 -5.34
CA LEU A 149 -17.14 2.32 -4.10
C LEU A 149 -15.86 3.14 -4.32
N GLU A 150 -14.91 2.61 -5.09
CA GLU A 150 -13.73 3.38 -5.46
C GLU A 150 -14.10 4.69 -6.16
N ARG A 151 -15.01 4.65 -7.14
CA ARG A 151 -15.44 5.86 -7.85
C ARG A 151 -16.00 6.90 -6.89
N ARG A 152 -16.87 6.51 -5.96
CA ARG A 152 -17.43 7.42 -4.93
C ARG A 152 -16.34 8.03 -4.04
N VAL A 153 -15.32 7.24 -3.68
CA VAL A 153 -14.15 7.75 -2.93
C VAL A 153 -13.37 8.77 -3.75
N LEU A 154 -13.13 8.51 -5.04
CA LEU A 154 -12.44 9.44 -5.92
C LEU A 154 -13.23 10.74 -6.11
N GLU A 155 -14.54 10.66 -6.26
CA GLU A 155 -15.43 11.82 -6.37
C GLU A 155 -15.44 12.65 -5.08
N ALA A 156 -15.63 12.02 -3.92
CA ALA A 156 -15.67 12.70 -2.63
C ALA A 156 -14.32 13.36 -2.24
N LEU A 157 -13.21 12.86 -2.78
CA LEU A 157 -11.86 13.38 -2.53
C LEU A 157 -11.24 14.04 -3.78
N ALA A 158 -12.01 14.38 -4.80
CA ALA A 158 -11.50 14.91 -6.08
C ALA A 158 -10.61 16.16 -5.90
N ASP A 159 -10.98 17.05 -4.97
CA ASP A 159 -10.23 18.27 -4.65
C ASP A 159 -8.97 18.02 -3.80
N ARG A 160 -8.55 16.76 -3.63
CA ARG A 160 -7.38 16.37 -2.84
C ARG A 160 -6.26 15.88 -3.73
N ALA A 161 -5.22 16.70 -3.88
CA ALA A 161 -4.04 16.38 -4.69
C ALA A 161 -3.15 15.23 -4.17
N GLN A 162 -3.49 14.58 -3.04
CA GLN A 162 -2.60 13.66 -2.31
C GLN A 162 -3.29 12.32 -1.98
N LEU A 163 -4.07 11.80 -2.93
CA LEU A 163 -4.80 10.53 -2.82
C LEU A 163 -4.09 9.41 -3.59
N PHE A 164 -4.01 8.21 -3.00
CA PHE A 164 -3.30 7.09 -3.61
C PHE A 164 -4.03 5.75 -3.44
N ARG A 165 -4.05 4.93 -4.49
CA ARG A 165 -4.54 3.53 -4.44
C ARG A 165 -3.57 2.57 -3.75
N LYS A 166 -2.30 2.96 -3.62
CA LYS A 166 -1.21 2.12 -3.14
C LYS A 166 -0.48 2.79 -1.99
N THR A 167 -0.33 2.04 -0.90
CA THR A 167 0.37 2.49 0.30
C THR A 167 1.80 2.93 -0.01
N SER A 168 2.52 2.17 -0.85
CA SER A 168 3.89 2.48 -1.22
C SER A 168 4.02 3.79 -1.99
N CYS A 169 3.05 4.13 -2.86
CA CYS A 169 3.03 5.40 -3.56
C CYS A 169 2.89 6.58 -2.59
N ALA A 170 1.97 6.50 -1.63
CA ALA A 170 1.79 7.57 -0.63
C ALA A 170 3.01 7.71 0.28
N VAL A 171 3.57 6.61 0.76
CA VAL A 171 4.78 6.60 1.60
C VAL A 171 5.96 7.21 0.84
N SER A 172 6.12 6.88 -0.43
CA SER A 172 7.19 7.45 -1.24
C SER A 172 6.95 8.94 -1.50
N TYR A 173 5.71 9.34 -1.78
CA TYR A 173 5.32 10.72 -2.02
C TYR A 173 5.67 11.66 -0.87
N VAL A 174 5.31 11.31 0.38
CA VAL A 174 5.51 12.17 1.56
C VAL A 174 6.98 12.37 1.94
N HIS A 175 7.85 11.50 1.44
CA HIS A 175 9.32 11.58 1.59
C HIS A 175 10.03 12.07 0.32
N GLY A 176 9.28 12.38 -0.73
CA GLY A 176 9.81 12.89 -1.98
C GLY A 176 10.56 11.88 -2.85
N LEU A 177 10.21 10.60 -2.75
CA LEU A 177 10.90 9.47 -3.38
C LEU A 177 10.04 8.84 -4.49
N PRO A 178 10.63 8.14 -5.46
CA PRO A 178 9.88 7.27 -6.38
C PRO A 178 9.25 6.09 -5.62
N ASP A 179 8.16 5.54 -6.17
CA ASP A 179 7.49 4.37 -5.59
C ASP A 179 8.41 3.13 -5.63
N TYR A 180 8.71 2.58 -4.46
CA TYR A 180 9.59 1.41 -4.32
C TYR A 180 8.96 0.09 -4.80
N ASN A 181 7.69 0.09 -5.18
CA ASN A 181 7.02 -1.05 -5.80
C ASN A 181 6.99 -0.96 -7.32
N GLY A 182 7.47 0.12 -7.93
CA GLY A 182 7.47 0.28 -9.39
C GLY A 182 6.10 0.40 -10.03
N HIS A 183 5.07 0.93 -9.34
CA HIS A 183 3.72 1.02 -9.90
C HIS A 183 3.60 1.95 -11.11
N TYR A 184 4.65 2.68 -11.49
CA TYR A 184 4.69 3.46 -12.73
C TYR A 184 4.45 2.61 -13.98
N GLY A 185 4.94 1.36 -13.98
CA GLY A 185 4.65 0.37 -15.03
C GLY A 185 3.17 -0.04 -15.13
N VAL A 186 2.37 0.30 -14.12
CA VAL A 186 0.92 0.06 -14.04
C VAL A 186 0.19 1.40 -14.19
N ARG A 187 0.32 1.99 -15.38
CA ARG A 187 -0.07 3.38 -15.67
C ARG A 187 -1.50 3.73 -15.24
N GLU A 188 -2.42 2.77 -15.31
CA GLU A 188 -3.81 2.94 -14.91
C GLU A 188 -4.02 3.14 -13.39
N LEU A 189 -3.01 2.87 -12.56
CA LEU A 189 -3.03 3.23 -11.14
C LEU A 189 -2.61 4.70 -10.90
N CYS A 190 -1.90 5.30 -11.85
CA CYS A 190 -1.24 6.59 -11.69
C CYS A 190 -2.11 7.79 -12.10
N ASP A 191 -3.27 7.56 -12.72
CA ASP A 191 -4.22 8.62 -13.14
C ASP A 191 -4.70 9.52 -11.98
N ILE A 192 -4.63 9.07 -10.73
CA ILE A 192 -4.95 9.88 -9.54
C ILE A 192 -3.72 10.39 -8.77
N CYS A 193 -2.52 9.97 -9.16
CA CYS A 193 -1.30 10.40 -8.47
C CYS A 193 -1.00 11.87 -8.81
N PRO A 194 -0.48 12.67 -7.85
CA PRO A 194 -0.01 14.02 -8.17
C PRO A 194 1.07 13.98 -9.26
N VAL A 195 0.99 14.92 -10.22
CA VAL A 195 1.88 15.00 -11.40
C VAL A 195 3.36 14.98 -11.01
N GLY A 196 3.74 15.70 -9.95
CA GLY A 196 5.12 15.69 -9.44
C GLY A 196 5.60 14.32 -8.99
N GLN A 197 4.70 13.47 -8.47
CA GLN A 197 5.03 12.08 -8.14
C GLN A 197 5.18 11.22 -9.39
N ILE A 198 4.28 11.38 -10.37
CA ILE A 198 4.35 10.64 -11.64
C ILE A 198 5.70 10.91 -12.31
N ARG A 199 6.12 12.19 -12.38
CA ARG A 199 7.42 12.58 -12.92
C ARG A 199 8.58 11.88 -12.19
N ARG A 200 8.62 11.95 -10.85
CA ARG A 200 9.67 11.27 -10.06
C ARG A 200 9.72 9.77 -10.31
N CYS A 201 8.56 9.11 -10.37
CA CYS A 201 8.52 7.68 -10.67
C CYS A 201 8.98 7.39 -12.10
N SER A 202 8.62 8.23 -13.08
CA SER A 202 9.04 8.06 -14.47
C SER A 202 10.54 8.23 -14.66
N GLU A 203 11.15 9.19 -13.97
CA GLU A 203 12.60 9.45 -14.01
C GLU A 203 13.40 8.30 -13.36
N ALA A 204 12.82 7.66 -12.34
CA ALA A 204 13.42 6.52 -11.66
C ALA A 204 13.12 5.17 -12.33
N HIS A 205 12.23 5.15 -13.33
CA HIS A 205 11.78 3.91 -13.95
C HIS A 205 12.87 3.32 -14.84
N GLN A 206 13.39 2.16 -14.44
CA GLN A 206 14.41 1.43 -15.18
C GLN A 206 13.92 0.02 -15.46
N VAL A 207 13.90 -0.35 -16.74
CA VAL A 207 13.54 -1.70 -17.16
C VAL A 207 14.72 -2.62 -16.86
N PRO A 208 14.57 -3.65 -16.01
CA PRO A 208 15.65 -4.56 -15.69
C PRO A 208 15.93 -5.51 -16.86
N THR A 209 17.15 -6.03 -16.93
CA THR A 209 17.48 -7.13 -17.86
C THR A 209 17.14 -8.48 -17.23
N ALA A 210 17.05 -9.52 -18.07
CA ALA A 210 16.83 -10.89 -17.59
C ALA A 210 17.97 -11.34 -16.66
N GLU A 211 19.21 -10.97 -16.97
CA GLU A 211 20.39 -11.29 -16.16
C GLU A 211 20.32 -10.63 -14.78
N GLN A 212 19.85 -9.38 -14.69
CA GLN A 212 19.65 -8.69 -13.41
C GLN A 212 18.59 -9.38 -12.55
N LEU A 213 17.48 -9.81 -13.16
CA LEU A 213 16.42 -10.54 -12.47
C LEU A 213 16.92 -11.87 -11.92
N THR A 214 17.59 -12.67 -12.76
CA THR A 214 18.12 -13.98 -12.36
C THR A 214 19.20 -13.83 -11.29
N ALA A 215 20.13 -12.89 -11.45
CA ALA A 215 21.20 -12.67 -10.46
C ALA A 215 20.65 -12.25 -9.09
N LEU A 216 19.63 -11.38 -9.06
CA LEU A 216 18.96 -11.00 -7.81
C LEU A 216 18.15 -12.15 -7.22
N ALA A 217 17.46 -12.95 -8.04
CA ALA A 217 16.67 -14.07 -7.56
C ALA A 217 17.54 -15.12 -6.87
N SER A 218 18.70 -15.46 -7.45
CA SER A 218 19.67 -16.39 -6.84
C SER A 218 20.29 -15.89 -5.54
N SER A 219 20.04 -14.64 -5.13
CA SER A 219 20.49 -14.11 -3.83
C SER A 219 19.52 -14.37 -2.67
N VAL A 220 18.33 -14.93 -2.94
CA VAL A 220 17.30 -15.19 -1.93
C VAL A 220 16.83 -16.65 -1.97
N PRO A 221 16.38 -17.20 -0.82
CA PRO A 221 15.75 -18.50 -0.79
C PRO A 221 14.61 -18.60 -1.80
N ASP A 222 14.45 -19.77 -2.41
CA ASP A 222 13.39 -20.07 -3.37
C ASP A 222 13.43 -19.23 -4.67
N GLY A 223 14.53 -18.53 -4.95
CA GLY A 223 14.70 -17.72 -6.15
C GLY A 223 15.34 -18.46 -7.34
N ASP A 224 16.03 -19.58 -7.11
CA ASP A 224 16.81 -20.28 -8.15
C ASP A 224 15.96 -20.87 -9.29
N GLY A 225 14.66 -21.08 -9.04
CA GLY A 225 13.71 -21.54 -10.05
C GLY A 225 13.16 -20.43 -10.95
N LEU A 226 13.62 -19.17 -10.81
CA LEU A 226 13.08 -18.06 -11.60
C LEU A 226 13.30 -18.27 -13.10
N GLU A 227 12.19 -18.27 -13.85
CA GLU A 227 12.20 -18.18 -15.30
C GLU A 227 11.67 -16.81 -15.73
N VAL A 228 12.43 -16.08 -16.56
CA VAL A 228 12.01 -14.81 -17.15
C VAL A 228 11.34 -15.10 -18.48
N LEU A 229 10.05 -14.83 -18.59
CA LEU A 229 9.26 -15.14 -19.79
C LEU A 229 9.14 -13.96 -20.74
N ASP A 230 9.02 -12.75 -20.20
CA ASP A 230 8.92 -11.51 -20.98
C ASP A 230 9.36 -10.31 -20.14
N ILE A 231 9.87 -9.28 -20.81
CA ILE A 231 10.19 -7.99 -20.21
C ILE A 231 9.70 -6.89 -21.15
N THR A 232 8.79 -6.05 -20.64
CA THR A 232 8.28 -4.89 -21.35
C THR A 232 8.73 -3.60 -20.66
N ASP A 233 8.36 -2.45 -21.22
CA ASP A 233 8.52 -1.16 -20.52
C ASP A 233 7.67 -1.06 -19.25
N ARG A 234 6.75 -2.01 -19.01
CA ARG A 234 5.77 -1.96 -17.92
C ARG A 234 6.07 -2.93 -16.78
N ALA A 235 6.44 -4.16 -17.12
CA ALA A 235 6.63 -5.24 -16.16
C ALA A 235 7.49 -6.35 -16.75
N ALA A 236 8.09 -7.13 -15.87
CA ALA A 236 8.68 -8.42 -16.19
C ALA A 236 7.68 -9.52 -15.81
N VAL A 237 7.46 -10.46 -16.72
CA VAL A 237 6.62 -11.64 -16.50
C VAL A 237 7.53 -12.82 -16.18
N VAL A 238 7.28 -13.49 -15.07
CA VAL A 238 8.14 -14.54 -14.54
C VAL A 238 7.36 -15.80 -14.16
N ALA A 239 8.06 -16.93 -14.11
CA ALA A 239 7.56 -18.22 -13.65
C ALA A 239 8.58 -18.93 -12.73
N GLY A 240 8.22 -20.12 -12.27
CA GLY A 240 9.12 -21.03 -11.55
C GLY A 240 9.46 -20.67 -10.10
N LEU A 241 9.03 -19.50 -9.60
CA LEU A 241 9.09 -19.19 -8.17
C LEU A 241 8.06 -20.06 -7.42
N PRO A 242 8.37 -20.75 -6.31
CA PRO A 242 7.37 -21.54 -5.58
C PRO A 242 6.47 -20.66 -4.70
N HIS A 243 6.99 -19.51 -4.23
CA HIS A 243 6.32 -18.59 -3.29
C HIS A 243 6.34 -17.14 -3.79
N GLU A 244 5.49 -16.27 -3.22
CA GLU A 244 5.44 -14.86 -3.62
C GLU A 244 6.60 -14.01 -3.08
N GLN A 245 7.31 -14.47 -2.04
CA GLN A 245 8.33 -13.64 -1.36
C GLN A 245 9.52 -13.27 -2.25
N PRO A 246 10.12 -14.19 -3.03
CA PRO A 246 11.17 -13.83 -3.98
C PRO A 246 10.70 -12.77 -4.99
N ARG A 247 9.45 -12.90 -5.46
CA ARG A 247 8.83 -11.92 -6.36
C ARG A 247 8.72 -10.54 -5.71
N TYR A 248 8.25 -10.45 -4.46
CA TYR A 248 8.19 -9.18 -3.71
C TYR A 248 9.60 -8.58 -3.50
N PHE A 249 10.60 -9.42 -3.21
CA PHE A 249 11.99 -8.99 -3.09
C PHE A 249 12.51 -8.36 -4.39
N LEU A 250 12.36 -9.05 -5.52
CA LEU A 250 12.76 -8.55 -6.83
C LEU A 250 12.08 -7.21 -7.15
N GLN A 251 10.76 -7.14 -6.92
CA GLN A 251 9.98 -5.92 -7.15
C GLN A 251 10.48 -4.74 -6.30
N HIS A 252 10.79 -4.96 -5.02
CA HIS A 252 11.31 -3.91 -4.14
C HIS A 252 12.76 -3.51 -4.45
N ALA A 253 13.60 -4.49 -4.79
CA ALA A 253 15.02 -4.27 -5.09
C ALA A 253 15.20 -3.47 -6.38
N LEU A 254 14.36 -3.74 -7.39
CA LEU A 254 14.41 -3.10 -8.69
C LEU A 254 13.47 -1.90 -8.83
N ALA A 255 12.56 -1.69 -7.86
CA ALA A 255 11.47 -0.72 -7.96
C ALA A 255 10.72 -0.84 -9.30
N PHE A 256 10.44 -2.08 -9.73
CA PHE A 256 9.85 -2.41 -11.03
C PHE A 256 8.79 -3.52 -10.87
N GLN A 257 7.77 -3.54 -11.72
CA GLN A 257 6.73 -4.59 -11.62
C GLN A 257 7.27 -5.96 -12.02
N ILE A 258 7.06 -6.94 -11.14
CA ILE A 258 7.35 -8.34 -11.39
C ILE A 258 6.05 -9.13 -11.25
N HIS A 259 5.56 -9.68 -12.36
CA HIS A 259 4.31 -10.42 -12.41
C HIS A 259 4.58 -11.92 -12.54
N ASP A 260 4.10 -12.71 -11.57
CA ASP A 260 4.14 -14.18 -11.66
C ASP A 260 2.94 -14.68 -12.46
N VAL A 261 3.16 -15.53 -13.45
CA VAL A 261 2.11 -16.10 -14.31
C VAL A 261 1.02 -16.86 -13.55
N ARG A 262 1.34 -17.43 -12.38
CA ARG A 262 0.34 -18.10 -11.52
C ARG A 262 -0.58 -17.10 -10.84
N HIS A 263 -0.21 -15.82 -10.84
CA HIS A 263 -0.86 -14.75 -10.10
C HIS A 263 -1.05 -13.51 -10.98
N PRO A 264 -1.74 -13.64 -12.13
CA PRO A 264 -1.82 -12.57 -13.11
C PRO A 264 -2.43 -11.30 -12.52
N HIS A 265 -2.00 -10.17 -13.07
CA HIS A 265 -2.57 -8.86 -12.76
C HIS A 265 -3.52 -8.48 -13.89
N LEU A 266 -4.76 -8.16 -13.53
CA LEU A 266 -5.75 -7.70 -14.49
C LEU A 266 -5.71 -6.18 -14.61
N SER A 267 -6.00 -5.69 -15.81
CA SER A 267 -6.09 -4.25 -16.11
C SER A 267 -7.02 -3.55 -15.13
N ARG A 268 -6.57 -2.41 -14.57
CA ARG A 268 -7.27 -1.58 -13.56
C ARG A 268 -7.54 -2.27 -12.21
N ARG A 269 -7.15 -3.52 -12.06
CA ARG A 269 -7.37 -4.35 -10.86
C ARG A 269 -6.05 -4.81 -10.24
N HIS A 270 -4.95 -4.13 -10.53
CA HIS A 270 -3.63 -4.49 -10.02
C HIS A 270 -3.64 -4.63 -8.49
N GLY A 271 -3.40 -5.84 -7.99
CA GLY A 271 -3.42 -6.16 -6.54
C GLY A 271 -4.81 -6.10 -5.89
N ARG A 272 -5.89 -6.19 -6.66
CA ARG A 272 -7.29 -6.27 -6.20
C ARG A 272 -7.88 -7.64 -6.50
N ALA A 273 -8.92 -8.01 -5.75
CA ALA A 273 -9.75 -9.18 -6.06
C ALA A 273 -10.71 -8.88 -7.21
N ASP A 274 -11.19 -9.93 -7.86
CA ASP A 274 -12.20 -9.82 -8.94
C ASP A 274 -13.60 -9.50 -8.39
N ILE A 275 -13.87 -9.88 -7.14
CA ILE A 275 -15.11 -9.55 -6.45
C ILE A 275 -15.32 -8.03 -6.45
N GLY A 276 -16.53 -7.60 -6.83
CA GLY A 276 -16.90 -6.19 -6.90
C GLY A 276 -16.50 -5.48 -8.21
N TRP A 277 -15.99 -6.22 -9.21
CA TRP A 277 -15.72 -5.72 -10.55
C TRP A 277 -16.55 -6.49 -11.58
N THR A 278 -17.52 -5.82 -12.22
CA THR A 278 -18.17 -6.37 -13.40
C THR A 278 -17.15 -6.37 -14.55
N GLU A 279 -16.95 -7.50 -15.22
CA GLU A 279 -16.25 -7.49 -16.50
C GLU A 279 -17.05 -6.61 -17.46
N ARG A 280 -16.51 -5.43 -17.82
CA ARG A 280 -16.83 -4.91 -19.13
C ARG A 280 -16.18 -5.87 -20.11
N ALA A 281 -16.99 -6.72 -20.73
CA ALA A 281 -16.57 -7.49 -21.88
C ALA A 281 -15.79 -6.56 -22.81
N ALA A 282 -14.60 -7.00 -23.23
CA ALA A 282 -13.85 -6.31 -24.26
C ALA A 282 -14.78 -6.08 -25.46
N SER A 283 -15.02 -4.81 -25.78
CA SER A 283 -15.58 -4.36 -27.06
C SER A 283 -14.50 -3.66 -27.83
#